data_AF-V4PQU6-F1
#
_entry.id   AF-V4PQU6-F1
#
_cell.length_a   1.000
_cell.length_b   1.000
_cell.length_c   1.000
_cell.angle_alpha   90.00
_cell.angle_beta   90.00
_cell.angle_gamma   90.00
#
_symmetry.space_group_name_H-M   'P 1'
#
loop_
_entity.id
_entity.type
_entity.pdbx_description
1 polymer ?
#
loop_
_entity_poly.entity_id
_entity_poly.type
_entity_poly.pdbx_seq_one_letter_code
_entity_poly.pdbx_strand_id
1 'polypeptide(L)' 'MKLTVFVNSTVDFTDQPKIANGASELMVAAFGEKGRHTRSAVSAAALPLGVAVEVDAVLKINA' A
#
# COMPACT_ATOMS: atom_id res chain seq x y z
N MET A 1 5.33 -7.91 8.99
CA MET A 1 4.09 -7.77 8.20
C MET A 1 4.45 -7.19 6.84
N LYS A 2 3.59 -7.34 5.83
CA LYS A 2 3.79 -6.81 4.47
C LYS A 2 2.55 -6.04 4.02
N LEU A 3 2.75 -4.91 3.35
CA LEU A 3 1.72 -4.25 2.56
C LEU A 3 1.98 -4.42 1.06
N THR A 4 0.93 -4.64 0.29
CA THR A 4 0.93 -4.52 -1.17
C THR A 4 -0.01 -3.39 -1.55
N VAL A 5 0.50 -2.38 -2.24
CA VAL A 5 -0.28 -1.22 -2.68
C VAL A 5 -0.40 -1.26 -4.20
N PHE A 6 -1.63 -1.38 -4.69
CA PHE A 6 -1.96 -1.31 -6.10
C PHE A 6 -2.45 0.09 -6.41
N VAL A 7 -1.80 0.75 -7.37
CA VAL A 7 -2.16 2.11 -7.78
C VAL A 7 -2.70 2.06 -9.20
N ASN A 8 -3.96 2.45 -9.36
CA ASN A 8 -4.56 2.62 -10.67
C ASN A 8 -3.87 3.77 -11.38
N SER A 9 -3.02 3.45 -12.35
CA SER A 9 -2.15 4.43 -12.99
C SER A 9 -1.82 4.05 -14.43
N THR A 10 -1.53 5.06 -15.24
CA THR A 10 -1.06 4.86 -16.61
C THR A 10 0.32 4.22 -16.62
N VAL A 11 0.71 3.66 -17.76
CA VAL A 11 2.03 3.03 -17.95
C VAL A 11 3.20 4.00 -17.77
N ASP A 12 2.96 5.31 -17.96
CA ASP A 12 3.98 6.36 -17.86
C ASP A 12 4.16 6.88 -16.43
N PHE A 13 3.22 6.59 -15.53
CA PHE A 13 3.33 6.99 -14.13
C PHE A 13 4.26 6.02 -13.40
N THR A 14 5.27 6.54 -12.71
CA THR A 14 6.29 5.74 -11.99
C THR A 14 6.41 6.10 -10.50
N ASP A 15 5.53 6.99 -10.04
CA ASP A 15 5.52 7.54 -8.69
C ASP A 15 4.62 6.74 -7.70
N GLN A 16 4.27 5.49 -8.03
CA GLN A 16 3.51 4.61 -7.14
C GLN A 16 4.14 4.48 -5.73
N PRO A 17 5.48 4.44 -5.57
CA PRO A 17 6.09 4.43 -4.24
C PRO A 17 5.73 5.66 -3.39
N LYS A 18 5.50 6.83 -4.00
CA LYS A 18 5.09 8.05 -3.29
C LYS A 18 3.63 7.95 -2.84
N ILE A 19 2.74 7.45 -3.69
CA ILE A 19 1.33 7.20 -3.33
C ILE A 19 1.24 6.20 -2.16
N ALA A 20 2.04 5.12 -2.24
CA ALA A 20 2.07 4.10 -1.22
C ALA A 20 2.62 4.59 0.14
N ASN A 21 3.30 5.74 0.20
CA ASN A 21 3.75 6.32 1.48
C ASN A 21 2.58 6.70 2.38
N GLY A 22 1.43 7.12 1.84
CA GLY A 22 0.25 7.43 2.66
C GLY A 22 -0.20 6.24 3.50
N ALA A 23 -0.26 5.04 2.91
CA ALA A 23 -0.56 3.82 3.64
C ALA A 23 0.54 3.48 4.66
N SER A 24 1.81 3.66 4.29
CA SER A 24 2.92 3.34 5.18
C SER A 24 3.00 4.26 6.40
N GLU A 25 2.84 5.55 6.20
CA GLU A 25 2.82 6.58 7.23
C GLU A 25 1.63 6.38 8.17
N LEU A 26 0.45 6.07 7.63
CA LEU A 26 -0.72 5.74 8.45
C LEU A 26 -0.45 4.54 9.35
N MET A 27 0.14 3.46 8.83
CA MET A 27 0.43 2.27 9.64
C MET A 27 1.43 2.58 10.77
N VAL A 28 2.48 3.36 10.51
CA VAL A 28 3.44 3.76 11.55
C VAL A 28 2.79 4.73 12.55
N ALA A 29 1.97 5.67 12.09
CA ALA A 29 1.26 6.61 12.97
C ALA A 29 0.28 5.89 13.91
N ALA A 30 -0.45 4.89 13.41
CA ALA A 30 -1.43 4.14 14.18
C ALA A 30 -0.79 3.09 15.12
N PHE A 31 0.28 2.42 14.70
CA PHE A 31 0.84 1.25 15.39
C PHE A 31 2.29 1.40 15.89
N GLY A 32 2.91 2.57 15.70
CA GLY A 32 4.29 2.84 16.08
C GLY A 32 5.29 1.89 15.41
N GLU A 33 6.26 1.38 16.18
CA GLU A 33 7.26 0.42 15.69
C GLU A 33 6.62 -0.87 15.12
N LYS A 34 5.48 -1.31 15.67
CA LYS A 34 4.74 -2.47 15.14
C LYS A 34 4.12 -2.20 13.77
N GLY A 35 3.95 -0.92 13.42
CA GLY A 35 3.48 -0.46 12.12
C GLY A 35 4.53 -0.49 11.02
N ARG A 36 5.80 -0.77 11.31
CA ARG A 36 6.84 -0.90 10.29
C ARG A 36 6.69 -2.22 9.51
N HIS A 37 6.87 -2.14 8.19
CA HIS A 37 6.59 -3.25 7.28
C HIS A 37 7.49 -3.24 6.05
N THR A 38 7.58 -4.39 5.40
CA THR A 38 8.02 -4.45 4.00
C THR A 38 6.86 -4.08 3.07
N ARG A 39 7.18 -3.60 1.87
CA ARG A 39 6.16 -3.10 0.94
C ARG A 39 6.45 -3.47 -0.52
N SER A 40 5.39 -3.72 -1.28
CA SER A 40 5.38 -3.61 -2.74
C SER A 40 4.44 -2.49 -3.16
N ALA A 41 4.85 -1.64 -4.09
CA ALA A 41 4.01 -0.59 -4.68
C ALA A 41 4.06 -0.76 -6.20
N VAL A 42 2.92 -1.09 -6.81
CA VAL A 42 2.86 -1.51 -8.21
C VAL A 42 1.69 -0.85 -8.92
N SER A 43 1.81 -0.72 -10.24
CA SER A 43 0.70 -0.25 -11.08
C SER A 43 -0.33 -1.37 -11.31
N ALA A 44 -1.60 -0.98 -11.38
CA ALA A 44 -2.68 -1.78 -11.91
C ALA A 44 -3.40 -0.98 -13.02
N ALA A 45 -3.81 -1.65 -14.09
CA ALA A 45 -4.52 -0.98 -15.20
C ALA A 45 -5.95 -0.56 -14.83
N ALA A 46 -6.56 -1.25 -13.86
CA ALA A 46 -7.84 -0.92 -13.26
C ALA A 46 -7.95 -1.59 -11.88
N LEU A 47 -8.80 -1.03 -11.02
CA LEU A 47 -9.15 -1.61 -9.72
C LEU A 47 -10.67 -1.74 -9.58
N PRO A 48 -11.18 -2.66 -8.76
CA PRO A 48 -12.60 -2.80 -8.48
C PRO A 48 -13.24 -1.46 -8.09
N LEU A 49 -14.48 -1.24 -8.53
CA LEU A 49 -15.26 -0.01 -8.28
C LEU A 49 -14.60 1.29 -8.82
N GLY A 50 -13.53 1.20 -9.61
CA GLY A 50 -12.83 2.36 -10.15
C GLY A 50 -12.04 3.16 -9.12
N VAL A 51 -11.65 2.53 -7.99
CA VAL A 51 -10.85 3.22 -6.96
C VAL A 51 -9.46 3.58 -7.47
N ALA A 52 -8.86 4.62 -6.89
CA ALA A 52 -7.50 5.05 -7.23
C ALA A 52 -6.44 4.12 -6.65
N VAL A 53 -6.67 3.59 -5.44
CA VAL A 53 -5.71 2.78 -4.69
C VAL A 53 -6.42 1.64 -3.98
N GLU A 54 -5.84 0.46 -4.03
CA GLU A 54 -6.21 -0.70 -3.20
C GLU A 54 -4.99 -1.14 -2.39
N VAL A 55 -5.20 -1.46 -1.11
CA VAL A 55 -4.14 -1.89 -0.20
C VAL A 55 -4.49 -3.26 0.39
N ASP A 56 -3.60 -4.22 0.16
CA ASP A 56 -3.64 -5.55 0.77
C ASP A 56 -2.54 -5.68 1.85
N ALA A 57 -2.79 -6.49 2.87
CA ALA A 57 -1.91 -6.63 4.02
C ALA A 57 -1.81 -8.08 4.53
N VAL A 58 -0.58 -8.54 4.74
CA VAL A 58 -0.31 -9.78 5.50
C VAL A 58 0.20 -9.41 6.88
N LEU A 59 -0.64 -9.65 7.89
CA LEU A 59 -0.42 -9.26 9.28
C LEU A 59 -0.15 -10.49 10.15
N LYS A 60 0.77 -10.34 11.12
CA LYS A 60 0.91 -11.31 12.21
C LYS A 60 -0.06 -10.91 13.31
N ILE A 61 -0.95 -11.83 13.67
CA ILE A 61 -1.81 -11.71 14.85
C ILE A 61 -1.21 -12.55 16.00
N ASN A 62 -1.38 -12.08 17.23
CA ASN A 62 -1.10 -12.89 18.41
C ASN A 62 -2.40 -13.60 18.80
N ALA A 63 -2.31 -14.90 19.05
CA ALA A 63 -3.37 -15.67 19.68
C ALA A 63 -3.36 -15.44 21.20
#